data_AF-A0A6A5ALC3-F1
#
_entry.id   AF-A0A6A5ALC3-F1
#
_cell.length_a   1.000
_cell.length_b   1.000
_cell.length_c   1.000
_cell.angle_alpha   90.00
_cell.angle_beta   90.00
_cell.angle_gamma   90.00
#
_symmetry.space_group_name_H-M   'P 1'
#
loop_
_entity.id
_entity.type
_entity.pdbx_description
1 polymer ?
#
loop_
_entity_poly.entity_id
_entity_poly.type
_entity_poly.pdbx_seq_one_letter_code
_entity_poly.pdbx_strand_id
1 'polypeptide(L)'
;FTALTLAIKTASADNFNFLLKPHQALIIYRFRGKDKQVPALRCRDALVNDVWKGPGPWAPVVPLNVKQATCVWLRGPLGAAPYIEMDVQPSGGTTATTFVLVKDRTLSPAIRIENRSTQYALRYVQLGVKSAQELVVPPMRWHTFAWDSPFESDLKLKVYIGSTAAPTHVDLMQMKALDKLTTDEGRTTLYGEVYIDGNTRVLAVGDEAVFHEDRRLMGDDLVRDMVLDVGLHGVGITIVDDTEVMNVTLDGLHVTSPAHSNAVTYDLHHFQVDDMTYRPMFPVLICPADSGYNSNKKE
;
A
#
# COMPACT_ATOMS: atom_id res chain seq x y z
N PHE A 1 0.95 9.89 14.75
CA PHE A 1 -0.18 10.81 15.10
C PHE A 1 0.31 11.90 16.06
N THR A 2 -0.32 13.07 16.06
CA THR A 2 0.05 14.23 16.91
C THR A 2 -0.62 14.19 18.29
N ALA A 3 -1.86 13.70 18.39
CA ALA A 3 -2.55 13.49 19.66
C ALA A 3 -3.73 12.50 19.52
N LEU A 4 -3.95 11.63 20.51
CA LEU A 4 -5.09 10.73 20.60
C LEU A 4 -5.98 11.10 21.78
N THR A 5 -7.31 11.02 21.63
CA THR A 5 -8.19 10.99 22.80
C THR A 5 -8.54 9.55 23.11
N LEU A 6 -8.29 9.12 24.34
CA LEU A 6 -8.58 7.79 24.83
C LEU A 6 -9.71 7.89 25.84
N ALA A 7 -10.77 7.12 25.61
CA ALA A 7 -11.90 7.01 26.53
C ALA A 7 -11.92 5.62 27.15
N ILE A 8 -12.02 5.59 28.46
CA ILE A 8 -12.23 4.36 29.22
C ILE A 8 -13.71 4.29 29.52
N LYS A 9 -14.34 3.23 29.05
CA LYS A 9 -15.75 2.98 29.35
C LYS A 9 -15.83 2.07 30.57
N THR A 10 -16.42 2.59 31.63
CA THR A 10 -16.62 1.86 32.88
C THR A 10 -18.07 1.47 33.08
N ALA A 11 -18.31 0.69 34.14
CA ALA A 11 -19.62 0.26 34.60
C ALA A 11 -20.51 1.41 35.11
N SER A 12 -19.91 2.46 35.69
CA SER A 12 -20.61 3.72 35.99
C SER A 12 -20.68 4.57 34.71
N ALA A 13 -21.68 5.46 34.64
CA ALA A 13 -21.92 6.32 33.47
C ALA A 13 -20.78 7.31 33.16
N ASP A 14 -19.71 7.30 33.95
CA ASP A 14 -18.56 8.18 33.80
C ASP A 14 -17.63 7.66 32.71
N ASN A 15 -17.56 8.38 31.59
CA ASN A 15 -16.52 8.17 30.59
C ASN A 15 -15.32 9.05 30.95
N PHE A 16 -14.18 8.44 31.28
CA PHE A 16 -12.95 9.19 31.49
C PHE A 16 -12.25 9.39 30.14
N ASN A 17 -12.17 10.64 29.69
CA ASN A 17 -11.49 11.02 28.45
C ASN A 17 -10.12 11.62 28.79
N PHE A 18 -9.07 11.08 28.18
CA PHE A 18 -7.70 11.58 28.33
C PHE A 18 -7.11 11.89 26.97
N LEU A 19 -6.41 13.03 26.87
CA LEU A 19 -5.59 13.35 25.71
C LEU A 19 -4.20 12.74 25.92
N LEU A 20 -3.80 11.85 25.02
CA LEU A 20 -2.49 11.21 25.00
C LEU A 20 -1.63 11.79 23.88
N LYS A 21 -0.44 12.26 24.24
CA LYS A 21 0.62 12.62 23.31
C LYS A 21 1.51 11.40 23.01
N PRO A 22 2.27 11.41 21.91
CA PRO A 22 3.28 10.38 21.64
C PRO A 22 4.20 10.13 22.85
N HIS A 23 4.54 8.87 23.09
CA HIS A 23 5.39 8.40 24.19
C HIS A 23 4.85 8.63 25.62
N GLN A 24 3.60 9.08 25.78
CA GLN A 24 2.97 9.15 27.09
C GLN A 24 2.37 7.81 27.50
N ALA A 25 2.58 7.44 28.76
CA ALA A 25 1.91 6.32 29.40
C ALA A 25 0.80 6.85 30.32
N LEU A 26 -0.35 6.17 30.31
CA LEU A 26 -1.44 6.42 31.25
C LEU A 26 -1.63 5.16 32.09
N ILE A 27 -1.43 5.29 33.40
CA ILE A 27 -1.68 4.22 34.36
C ILE A 27 -3.07 4.43 34.93
N ILE A 28 -3.94 3.43 34.75
CA ILE A 28 -5.29 3.43 35.33
C ILE A 28 -5.39 2.25 36.28
N TYR A 29 -5.80 2.50 37.51
CA TYR A 29 -5.97 1.47 38.52
C TYR A 29 -7.29 0.71 38.32
N ARG A 30 -7.24 -0.60 38.60
CA ARG A 30 -8.31 -1.58 38.35
C ARG A 30 -9.65 -1.14 38.92
N PHE A 31 -10.65 -1.08 38.05
CA PHE A 31 -12.05 -0.91 38.44
C PHE A 31 -12.59 -2.20 39.08
N ARG A 32 -13.08 -2.12 40.33
CA ARG A 32 -13.94 -3.16 40.93
C ARG A 32 -15.36 -2.99 40.39
N GLY A 33 -15.63 -3.50 39.20
CA GLY A 33 -17.00 -3.66 38.67
C GLY A 33 -17.68 -4.92 39.22
N LYS A 34 -19.00 -5.06 39.03
CA LYS A 34 -19.70 -6.34 39.27
C LYS A 34 -19.18 -7.40 38.28
N ASP A 35 -19.17 -8.68 38.66
CA ASP A 35 -18.58 -9.79 37.88
C ASP A 35 -19.06 -9.94 36.42
N LYS A 36 -20.17 -9.30 36.05
CA LYS A 36 -20.73 -9.30 34.69
C LYS A 36 -20.23 -8.16 33.79
N GLN A 37 -19.37 -7.27 34.27
CA GLN A 37 -18.94 -6.08 33.53
C GLN A 37 -17.44 -6.11 33.21
N VAL A 38 -17.13 -5.98 31.93
CA VAL A 38 -15.77 -6.00 31.40
C VAL A 38 -15.34 -4.56 31.08
N PRO A 39 -14.23 -4.05 31.66
CA PRO A 39 -13.70 -2.75 31.30
C PRO A 39 -13.21 -2.76 29.85
N ALA A 40 -13.38 -1.63 29.16
CA ALA A 40 -13.03 -1.54 27.76
C ALA A 40 -12.45 -0.17 27.39
N LEU A 41 -11.66 -0.17 26.33
CA LEU A 41 -10.98 0.98 25.77
C LEU A 41 -11.61 1.38 24.45
N ARG A 42 -11.66 2.68 24.17
CA ARG A 42 -11.83 3.18 22.80
C ARG A 42 -10.97 4.42 22.61
N CYS A 43 -10.57 4.68 21.38
CA CYS A 43 -9.76 5.83 21.02
C CYS A 43 -10.39 6.59 19.84
N ARG A 44 -9.96 7.83 19.65
CA ARG A 44 -10.25 8.62 18.46
C ARG A 44 -9.11 9.58 18.18
N ASP A 45 -9.01 10.02 16.93
CA ASP A 45 -8.10 11.09 16.59
C ASP A 45 -8.55 12.41 17.22
N ALA A 46 -7.62 13.09 17.90
CA ALA A 46 -7.85 14.36 18.55
C ALA A 46 -7.41 15.56 17.69
N LEU A 47 -6.74 15.34 16.56
CA LEU A 47 -6.21 16.43 15.74
C LEU A 47 -7.35 17.27 15.16
N VAL A 48 -7.29 18.59 15.37
CA VAL A 48 -8.20 19.56 14.76
C VAL A 48 -7.36 20.55 13.97
N ASN A 49 -7.68 20.74 12.69
CA ASN A 49 -7.01 21.67 11.77
C ASN A 49 -7.99 22.13 10.67
N ASP A 50 -7.49 22.85 9.65
CA ASP A 50 -8.32 23.38 8.56
C ASP A 50 -9.04 22.29 7.75
N VAL A 51 -8.42 21.12 7.63
CA VAL A 51 -8.99 19.94 6.94
C VAL A 51 -9.96 19.18 7.87
N TRP A 52 -9.62 19.07 9.15
CA TRP A 52 -10.34 18.31 10.17
C TRP A 52 -10.90 19.25 11.23
N LYS A 53 -12.09 19.78 10.98
CA LYS A 53 -12.75 20.78 11.86
C LYS A 53 -13.19 20.27 13.23
N GLY A 54 -12.99 19.00 13.54
CA GLY A 54 -13.33 18.41 14.83
C GLY A 54 -12.69 17.04 15.03
N PRO A 55 -12.78 16.47 16.25
CA PRO A 55 -12.25 15.14 16.55
C PRO A 55 -12.83 14.05 15.65
N GLY A 56 -12.05 13.00 15.41
CA GLY A 56 -12.50 11.84 14.64
C GLY A 56 -13.62 11.05 15.33
N PRO A 57 -14.29 10.14 14.60
CA PRO A 57 -15.21 9.18 15.20
C PRO A 57 -14.50 8.31 16.25
N TRP A 58 -15.27 7.80 17.21
CA TRP A 58 -14.77 6.81 18.14
C TRP A 58 -14.53 5.47 17.42
N ALA A 59 -13.35 4.90 17.63
CA ALA A 59 -13.05 3.53 17.25
C ALA A 59 -13.95 2.53 18.01
N PRO A 60 -14.08 1.29 17.50
CA PRO A 60 -14.75 0.20 18.21
C PRO A 60 -14.21 0.01 19.62
N VAL A 61 -15.08 -0.49 20.50
CA VAL A 61 -14.75 -0.75 21.90
C VAL A 61 -13.91 -2.02 21.99
N VAL A 62 -12.70 -1.90 22.54
CA VAL A 62 -11.75 -2.99 22.73
C VAL A 62 -11.82 -3.50 24.18
N PRO A 63 -12.30 -4.72 24.44
CA PRO A 63 -12.35 -5.28 25.78
C PRO A 63 -10.94 -5.57 26.33
N LEU A 64 -10.75 -5.32 27.63
CA LEU A 64 -9.44 -5.42 28.29
C LEU A 64 -9.15 -6.77 28.96
N ASN A 65 -10.10 -7.72 28.90
CA ASN A 65 -9.99 -9.05 29.50
C ASN A 65 -9.49 -10.12 28.51
N VAL A 66 -9.42 -9.81 27.22
CA VAL A 66 -8.98 -10.73 26.16
C VAL A 66 -7.67 -10.23 25.59
N LYS A 67 -6.70 -11.13 25.44
CA LYS A 67 -5.44 -10.83 24.73
C LYS A 67 -5.74 -10.71 23.25
N GLN A 68 -5.53 -9.52 22.68
CA GLN A 68 -5.84 -9.25 21.28
C GLN A 68 -5.13 -8.00 20.76
N ALA A 69 -4.80 -7.99 19.47
CA ALA A 69 -4.35 -6.82 18.74
C ALA A 69 -5.44 -6.39 17.76
N THR A 70 -5.80 -5.11 17.78
CA THR A 70 -6.93 -4.53 17.06
C THR A 70 -6.43 -3.35 16.24
N CYS A 71 -6.52 -3.44 14.92
CA CYS A 71 -6.12 -2.35 14.01
C CYS A 71 -7.32 -1.55 13.53
N VAL A 72 -7.22 -0.22 13.47
CA VAL A 72 -8.33 0.66 13.09
C VAL A 72 -7.86 1.97 12.45
N TRP A 73 -8.62 2.45 11.48
CA TRP A 73 -8.52 3.83 10.97
C TRP A 73 -9.31 4.78 11.86
N LEU A 74 -8.66 5.86 12.30
CA LEU A 74 -9.33 6.85 13.16
C LEU A 74 -10.13 7.89 12.39
N ARG A 75 -9.90 8.05 11.08
CA ARG A 75 -10.64 8.97 10.19
C ARG A 75 -10.93 8.37 8.81
N GLY A 76 -11.40 7.13 8.79
CA GLY A 76 -11.76 6.41 7.57
C GLY A 76 -10.55 5.91 6.75
N PRO A 77 -10.76 4.97 5.82
CA PRO A 77 -9.68 4.23 5.16
C PRO A 77 -9.04 4.95 3.96
N LEU A 78 -9.68 5.98 3.40
CA LEU A 78 -9.34 6.56 2.09
C LEU A 78 -8.56 7.89 2.15
N GLY A 79 -7.95 8.23 3.29
CA GLY A 79 -7.24 9.50 3.46
C GLY A 79 -5.98 9.39 4.30
N ALA A 80 -5.31 10.53 4.55
CA ALA A 80 -4.16 10.66 5.48
C ALA A 80 -4.56 10.49 6.96
N ALA A 81 -5.58 9.68 7.22
CA ALA A 81 -6.07 9.36 8.54
C ALA A 81 -5.01 8.57 9.32
N PRO A 82 -4.92 8.72 10.65
CA PRO A 82 -4.07 7.83 11.42
C PRO A 82 -4.61 6.39 11.42
N TYR A 83 -3.73 5.43 11.19
CA TYR A 83 -3.99 4.00 11.37
C TYR A 83 -3.21 3.51 12.59
N ILE A 84 -3.92 2.92 13.55
CA ILE A 84 -3.31 2.49 14.80
C ILE A 84 -3.64 1.03 15.11
N GLU A 85 -2.74 0.42 15.89
CA GLU A 85 -2.94 -0.87 16.54
C GLU A 85 -3.08 -0.66 18.04
N MET A 86 -4.14 -1.22 18.63
CA MET A 86 -4.32 -1.36 20.06
C MET A 86 -4.07 -2.82 20.44
N ASP A 87 -2.99 -3.08 21.16
CA ASP A 87 -2.59 -4.42 21.60
C ASP A 87 -2.81 -4.58 23.10
N VAL A 88 -3.78 -5.41 23.48
CA VAL A 88 -4.16 -5.72 24.85
C VAL A 88 -3.41 -6.97 25.31
N GLN A 89 -2.64 -6.81 26.38
CA GLN A 89 -1.91 -7.88 27.05
C GLN A 89 -2.39 -7.99 28.51
N PRO A 90 -3.45 -8.79 28.77
CA PRO A 90 -3.83 -9.15 30.13
C PRO A 90 -2.69 -9.98 30.72
N SER A 91 -2.11 -9.57 31.85
CA SER A 91 -1.08 -10.39 32.49
C SER A 91 -1.72 -11.65 33.09
N GLY A 92 -1.19 -12.82 32.74
CA GLY A 92 -1.74 -14.10 33.18
C GLY A 92 -1.61 -14.33 34.69
N GLY A 93 -2.66 -14.90 35.29
CA GLY A 93 -2.62 -15.73 36.50
C GLY A 93 -2.37 -15.09 37.86
N THR A 94 -1.58 -14.02 37.99
CA THR A 94 -1.15 -13.52 39.32
C THR A 94 -1.04 -12.00 39.48
N THR A 95 -0.87 -11.25 38.39
CA THR A 95 -0.78 -9.78 38.42
C THR A 95 -2.08 -9.13 37.93
N ALA A 96 -2.58 -8.16 38.68
CA ALA A 96 -3.88 -7.52 38.44
C ALA A 96 -3.86 -6.45 37.31
N THR A 97 -2.85 -6.48 36.45
CA THR A 97 -2.53 -5.39 35.51
C THR A 97 -2.75 -5.82 34.06
N THR A 98 -3.56 -5.07 33.33
CA THR A 98 -3.67 -5.19 31.87
C THR A 98 -2.83 -4.09 31.24
N PHE A 99 -1.92 -4.47 30.34
CA PHE A 99 -1.19 -3.51 29.52
C PHE A 99 -1.92 -3.31 28.20
N VAL A 100 -2.02 -2.07 27.74
CA VAL A 100 -2.50 -1.75 26.39
C VAL A 100 -1.46 -0.91 25.69
N LEU A 101 -0.94 -1.41 24.57
CA LEU A 101 0.00 -0.69 23.72
C LEU A 101 -0.77 -0.09 22.55
N VAL A 102 -0.64 1.22 22.35
CA VAL A 102 -1.19 1.91 21.18
C VAL A 102 -0.03 2.29 20.27
N LYS A 103 0.03 1.69 19.07
CA LYS A 103 1.10 1.92 18.10
C LYS A 103 0.54 2.62 16.87
N ASP A 104 1.30 3.57 16.34
CA ASP A 104 1.07 4.07 14.99
C ASP A 104 1.54 3.02 13.99
N ARG A 105 0.66 2.60 13.09
CA ARG A 105 0.93 1.58 12.06
C ARG A 105 0.66 2.14 10.66
N THR A 106 0.54 3.47 10.52
CA THR A 106 0.21 4.14 9.24
C THR A 106 1.21 3.80 8.13
N LEU A 107 2.50 3.69 8.46
CA LEU A 107 3.55 3.32 7.49
C LEU A 107 3.76 1.80 7.36
N SER A 108 3.15 1.01 8.24
CA SER A 108 3.31 -0.45 8.31
C SER A 108 1.97 -1.09 8.69
N PRO A 109 0.97 -1.07 7.80
CA PRO A 109 -0.38 -1.55 8.11
C PRO A 109 -0.39 -3.05 8.40
N ALA A 110 -1.46 -3.57 8.99
CA ALA A 110 -1.61 -5.03 9.09
C ALA A 110 -1.93 -5.68 7.74
N ILE A 111 -2.60 -4.95 6.84
CA ILE A 111 -3.00 -5.45 5.52
C ILE A 111 -2.77 -4.39 4.43
N ARG A 112 -2.20 -4.82 3.31
CA ARG A 112 -1.96 -4.00 2.11
C ARG A 112 -2.45 -4.74 0.87
N ILE A 113 -3.18 -4.04 0.01
CA ILE A 113 -3.62 -4.53 -1.29
C ILE A 113 -2.83 -3.81 -2.37
N GLU A 114 -2.16 -4.54 -3.23
CA GLU A 114 -1.29 -4.01 -4.28
C GLU A 114 -1.86 -4.39 -5.65
N ASN A 115 -2.21 -3.37 -6.42
CA ASN A 115 -2.50 -3.53 -7.83
C ASN A 115 -1.25 -3.18 -8.63
N ARG A 116 -0.60 -4.23 -9.12
CA ARG A 116 0.59 -4.19 -9.98
C ARG A 116 0.24 -4.38 -11.45
N SER A 117 -1.04 -4.48 -11.79
CA SER A 117 -1.45 -4.42 -13.19
C SER A 117 -1.24 -3.01 -13.71
N THR A 118 -0.74 -2.93 -14.93
CA THR A 118 -0.54 -1.68 -15.68
C THR A 118 -1.82 -1.17 -16.31
N GLN A 119 -2.83 -2.03 -16.48
CA GLN A 119 -4.03 -1.73 -17.28
C GLN A 119 -5.34 -1.82 -16.48
N TYR A 120 -5.44 -2.77 -15.56
CA TYR A 120 -6.72 -3.08 -14.91
C TYR A 120 -6.79 -2.54 -13.50
N ALA A 121 -7.96 -2.00 -13.12
CA ALA A 121 -8.26 -1.70 -11.73
C ALA A 121 -8.60 -2.99 -10.96
N LEU A 122 -8.15 -3.05 -9.72
CA LEU A 122 -8.46 -4.13 -8.78
C LEU A 122 -9.59 -3.66 -7.87
N ARG A 123 -10.72 -4.34 -7.87
CA ARG A 123 -11.83 -4.03 -6.96
C ARG A 123 -11.91 -5.12 -5.90
N TYR A 124 -12.16 -4.75 -4.66
CA TYR A 124 -12.28 -5.74 -3.59
C TYR A 124 -13.26 -5.31 -2.51
N VAL A 125 -13.81 -6.30 -1.80
CA VAL A 125 -14.72 -6.10 -0.67
C VAL A 125 -14.47 -7.16 0.40
N GLN A 126 -14.67 -6.81 1.68
CA GLN A 126 -14.52 -7.74 2.80
C GLN A 126 -15.64 -8.79 2.75
N LEU A 127 -15.26 -10.07 2.75
CA LEU A 127 -16.22 -11.17 2.83
C LEU A 127 -16.75 -11.26 4.28
N GLY A 128 -18.06 -11.48 4.43
CA GLY A 128 -18.69 -11.65 5.75
C GLY A 128 -19.08 -10.33 6.44
N VAL A 129 -18.68 -9.18 5.90
CA VAL A 129 -18.99 -7.86 6.48
C VAL A 129 -20.11 -7.18 5.70
N LYS A 130 -21.29 -7.01 6.32
CA LYS A 130 -22.47 -6.44 5.66
C LYS A 130 -22.34 -4.96 5.27
N SER A 131 -21.56 -4.20 6.03
CA SER A 131 -21.31 -2.77 5.79
C SER A 131 -20.16 -2.50 4.83
N ALA A 132 -19.44 -3.54 4.40
CA ALA A 132 -18.23 -3.36 3.62
C ALA A 132 -18.56 -2.77 2.25
N GLN A 133 -17.89 -1.67 1.95
CA GLN A 133 -17.97 -1.02 0.64
C GLN A 133 -16.96 -1.67 -0.30
N GLU A 134 -17.31 -1.71 -1.58
CA GLU A 134 -16.35 -2.08 -2.61
C GLU A 134 -15.32 -0.96 -2.76
N LEU A 135 -14.05 -1.33 -2.69
CA LEU A 135 -12.92 -0.43 -2.85
C LEU A 135 -12.22 -0.71 -4.17
N VAL A 136 -11.80 0.36 -4.85
CA VAL A 136 -11.13 0.29 -6.14
C VAL A 136 -9.69 0.75 -5.98
N VAL A 137 -8.74 -0.10 -6.36
CA VAL A 137 -7.31 0.21 -6.44
C VAL A 137 -6.96 0.42 -7.91
N PRO A 138 -6.62 1.64 -8.34
CA PRO A 138 -6.22 1.91 -9.72
C PRO A 138 -4.98 1.09 -10.14
N PRO A 139 -4.70 0.98 -11.45
CA PRO A 139 -3.45 0.39 -11.94
C PRO A 139 -2.22 1.00 -11.27
N MET A 140 -1.22 0.17 -10.99
CA MET A 140 0.06 0.56 -10.36
C MET A 140 -0.10 1.34 -9.04
N ARG A 141 -1.16 1.05 -8.28
CA ARG A 141 -1.42 1.65 -6.97
C ARG A 141 -1.57 0.57 -5.91
N TRP A 142 -1.43 0.99 -4.66
CA TRP A 142 -1.66 0.14 -3.51
C TRP A 142 -2.56 0.85 -2.51
N HIS A 143 -3.17 0.06 -1.63
CA HIS A 143 -4.11 0.52 -0.62
C HIS A 143 -3.88 -0.21 0.71
N THR A 144 -3.55 0.54 1.76
CA THR A 144 -3.58 0.07 3.15
C THR A 144 -5.01 -0.03 3.64
N PHE A 145 -5.41 -1.10 4.34
CA PHE A 145 -6.73 -1.11 4.97
C PHE A 145 -6.77 -1.79 6.35
N ALA A 146 -7.76 -1.40 7.15
CA ALA A 146 -8.14 -2.08 8.38
C ALA A 146 -9.39 -2.91 8.09
N TRP A 147 -9.52 -4.08 8.73
CA TRP A 147 -10.78 -4.80 8.70
C TRP A 147 -11.85 -4.02 9.49
N ASP A 148 -13.09 -4.01 8.99
CA ASP A 148 -14.19 -3.29 9.65
C ASP A 148 -14.49 -3.88 11.03
N SER A 149 -14.46 -5.21 11.13
CA SER A 149 -14.47 -5.95 12.38
C SER A 149 -13.01 -6.24 12.78
N PRO A 150 -12.43 -5.49 13.72
CA PRO A 150 -11.03 -5.68 14.07
C PRO A 150 -10.79 -6.94 14.91
N PHE A 151 -11.84 -7.71 15.20
CA PHE A 151 -11.81 -8.97 15.93
C PHE A 151 -11.95 -10.19 15.01
N GLU A 152 -12.08 -9.97 13.69
CA GLU A 152 -12.29 -11.05 12.75
C GLU A 152 -11.03 -11.89 12.58
N SER A 153 -11.13 -13.19 12.80
CA SER A 153 -10.05 -14.14 12.54
C SER A 153 -10.02 -14.63 11.08
N ASP A 154 -11.13 -14.48 10.36
CA ASP A 154 -11.31 -14.95 8.99
C ASP A 154 -11.20 -13.80 7.99
N LEU A 155 -9.97 -13.42 7.65
CA LEU A 155 -9.66 -12.28 6.78
C LEU A 155 -9.79 -12.66 5.30
N LYS A 156 -11.02 -12.82 4.83
CA LYS A 156 -11.32 -13.20 3.44
C LYS A 156 -11.84 -12.03 2.60
N LEU A 157 -11.30 -11.87 1.41
CA LEU A 157 -11.73 -10.85 0.45
C LEU A 157 -12.50 -11.48 -0.71
N LYS A 158 -13.47 -10.74 -1.24
CA LYS A 158 -13.94 -10.92 -2.62
C LYS A 158 -13.15 -9.95 -3.50
N VAL A 159 -12.53 -10.47 -4.53
CA VAL A 159 -11.67 -9.71 -5.44
C VAL A 159 -12.23 -9.79 -6.86
N TYR A 160 -12.31 -8.66 -7.53
CA TYR A 160 -12.79 -8.51 -8.89
C TYR A 160 -11.73 -7.77 -9.72
N ILE A 161 -11.53 -8.19 -10.96
CA ILE A 161 -10.57 -7.59 -11.88
C ILE A 161 -11.31 -6.81 -12.95
N GLY A 162 -10.99 -5.52 -13.11
CA GLY A 162 -11.66 -4.67 -14.10
C GLY A 162 -13.17 -4.70 -13.92
N SER A 163 -13.92 -5.05 -14.97
CA SER A 163 -15.38 -5.13 -14.96
C SER A 163 -15.95 -6.47 -14.48
N THR A 164 -15.13 -7.43 -14.00
CA THR A 164 -15.61 -8.79 -13.71
C THR A 164 -16.78 -8.83 -12.73
N ALA A 165 -17.84 -9.55 -13.09
CA ALA A 165 -19.00 -9.75 -12.20
C ALA A 165 -18.77 -10.84 -11.16
N ALA A 166 -18.00 -11.88 -11.50
CA ALA A 166 -17.69 -12.99 -10.60
C ALA A 166 -16.47 -12.65 -9.71
N PRO A 167 -16.58 -12.74 -8.36
CA PRO A 167 -15.44 -12.54 -7.49
C PRO A 167 -14.59 -13.80 -7.35
N THR A 168 -13.28 -13.59 -7.18
CA THR A 168 -12.40 -14.59 -6.58
C THR A 168 -12.34 -14.40 -5.08
N HIS A 169 -12.50 -15.48 -4.32
CA HIS A 169 -12.34 -15.45 -2.87
C HIS A 169 -10.88 -15.64 -2.49
N VAL A 170 -10.33 -14.67 -1.77
CA VAL A 170 -8.94 -14.65 -1.35
C VAL A 170 -8.87 -14.72 0.17
N ASP A 171 -8.22 -15.75 0.69
CA ASP A 171 -7.93 -15.91 2.12
C ASP A 171 -6.58 -15.31 2.44
N LEU A 172 -6.56 -14.18 3.15
CA LEU A 172 -5.32 -13.48 3.51
C LEU A 172 -4.52 -14.22 4.60
N MET A 173 -5.09 -15.25 5.23
CA MET A 173 -4.39 -16.08 6.20
C MET A 173 -3.58 -17.20 5.54
N GLN A 174 -3.84 -17.49 4.26
CA GLN A 174 -3.12 -18.51 3.49
C GLN A 174 -2.13 -17.86 2.54
N MET A 175 -0.84 -17.98 2.83
CA MET A 175 0.22 -17.54 1.91
C MET A 175 0.28 -18.49 0.72
N LYS A 176 -0.13 -18.03 -0.46
CA LYS A 176 -0.11 -18.82 -1.68
C LYS A 176 -0.28 -17.95 -2.91
N ALA A 177 0.11 -18.52 -4.05
CA ALA A 177 -0.34 -18.03 -5.34
C ALA A 177 -1.84 -18.27 -5.47
N LEU A 178 -2.53 -17.30 -6.03
CA LEU A 178 -3.92 -17.42 -6.42
C LEU A 178 -4.00 -18.12 -7.78
N ASP A 179 -5.11 -18.81 -8.00
CA ASP A 179 -5.43 -19.26 -9.35
C ASP A 179 -5.52 -18.05 -10.28
N LYS A 180 -5.18 -18.29 -11.55
CA LYS A 180 -5.20 -17.30 -12.62
C LYS A 180 -6.52 -16.51 -12.61
N LEU A 181 -6.40 -15.18 -12.49
CA LEU A 181 -7.52 -14.26 -12.42
C LEU A 181 -7.82 -13.75 -13.83
N THR A 182 -8.88 -14.26 -14.44
CA THR A 182 -9.23 -13.92 -15.82
C THR A 182 -10.27 -12.79 -15.87
N THR A 183 -10.09 -11.83 -16.76
CA THR A 183 -11.09 -10.77 -17.00
C THR A 183 -12.33 -11.33 -17.71
N ASP A 184 -13.48 -10.64 -17.62
CA ASP A 184 -14.74 -11.06 -18.27
C ASP A 184 -14.60 -11.18 -19.79
N GLU A 185 -13.65 -10.45 -20.39
CA GLU A 185 -13.33 -10.54 -21.81
C GLU A 185 -12.54 -11.80 -22.18
N GLY A 186 -12.08 -12.58 -21.19
CA GLY A 186 -11.30 -13.81 -21.39
C GLY A 186 -9.92 -13.60 -22.01
N ARG A 187 -9.56 -12.34 -22.34
CA ARG A 187 -8.37 -11.98 -23.11
C ARG A 187 -7.12 -11.84 -22.26
N THR A 188 -7.29 -11.47 -21.00
CA THR A 188 -6.15 -11.17 -20.12
C THR A 188 -6.26 -11.95 -18.83
N THR A 189 -5.15 -12.60 -18.49
CA THR A 189 -4.99 -13.32 -17.23
C THR A 189 -4.04 -12.53 -16.35
N LEU A 190 -4.51 -12.15 -15.17
CA LEU A 190 -3.67 -11.62 -14.11
C LEU A 190 -3.26 -12.74 -13.15
N TYR A 191 -2.14 -12.52 -12.50
CA TYR A 191 -1.57 -13.39 -11.48
C TYR A 191 -1.72 -12.71 -10.13
N GLY A 192 -2.12 -13.48 -9.11
CA GLY A 192 -2.26 -12.97 -7.75
C GLY A 192 -1.46 -13.80 -6.77
N GLU A 193 -1.03 -13.19 -5.68
CA GLU A 193 -0.41 -13.90 -4.56
C GLU A 193 -0.74 -13.22 -3.22
N VAL A 194 -0.78 -14.04 -2.17
CA VAL A 194 -0.83 -13.59 -0.78
C VAL A 194 0.50 -13.93 -0.13
N TYR A 195 1.15 -12.93 0.46
CA TYR A 195 2.44 -13.08 1.16
C TYR A 195 2.52 -12.17 2.39
N ILE A 196 3.58 -12.31 3.18
CA ILE A 196 3.87 -11.39 4.30
C ILE A 196 5.12 -10.57 3.98
N ASP A 197 4.97 -9.26 4.08
CA ASP A 197 6.04 -8.27 4.02
C ASP A 197 6.26 -7.67 5.43
N GLY A 198 7.27 -8.18 6.13
CA GLY A 198 7.53 -7.86 7.54
C GLY A 198 6.35 -8.26 8.43
N ASN A 199 5.59 -7.27 8.91
CA ASN A 199 4.37 -7.47 9.72
C ASN A 199 3.08 -7.18 8.95
N THR A 200 3.15 -7.05 7.62
CA THR A 200 2.03 -6.70 6.75
C THR A 200 1.63 -7.92 5.93
N ARG A 201 0.35 -8.28 5.95
CA ARG A 201 -0.20 -9.25 4.99
C ARG A 201 -0.50 -8.52 3.69
N VAL A 202 0.02 -9.03 2.59
CA VAL A 202 -0.09 -8.39 1.29
C VAL A 202 -0.83 -9.29 0.32
N LEU A 203 -1.87 -8.77 -0.32
CA LEU A 203 -2.40 -9.31 -1.57
C LEU A 203 -1.82 -8.49 -2.72
N ALA A 204 -1.05 -9.11 -3.59
CA ALA A 204 -0.58 -8.49 -4.82
C ALA A 204 -1.24 -9.16 -6.02
N VAL A 205 -1.69 -8.35 -6.98
CA VAL A 205 -2.22 -8.81 -8.27
C VAL A 205 -1.53 -8.05 -9.39
N GLY A 206 -1.04 -8.73 -10.42
CA GLY A 206 -0.30 -8.12 -11.52
C GLY A 206 -0.39 -8.88 -12.84
N ASP A 207 0.24 -8.30 -13.87
CA ASP A 207 0.20 -8.82 -15.25
C ASP A 207 1.12 -10.06 -15.42
N GLU A 208 2.12 -10.21 -14.56
CA GLU A 208 3.08 -11.31 -14.60
C GLU A 208 3.03 -12.18 -13.33
N ALA A 209 3.39 -13.45 -13.49
CA ALA A 209 3.54 -14.36 -12.36
C ALA A 209 4.74 -13.92 -11.52
N VAL A 210 4.47 -13.39 -10.35
CA VAL A 210 5.50 -13.12 -9.34
C VAL A 210 5.14 -13.96 -8.13
N PHE A 211 6.06 -14.80 -7.69
CA PHE A 211 5.94 -15.52 -6.44
C PHE A 211 7.00 -15.04 -5.47
N HIS A 212 6.62 -14.92 -4.20
CA HIS A 212 7.48 -14.46 -3.12
C HIS A 212 8.84 -15.19 -3.03
N GLU A 213 8.96 -16.44 -3.48
CA GLU A 213 10.25 -17.17 -3.43
C GLU A 213 11.35 -16.54 -4.31
N ASP A 214 10.98 -15.90 -5.43
CA ASP A 214 11.93 -15.22 -6.32
C ASP A 214 12.20 -13.77 -5.90
N ARG A 215 11.42 -13.24 -4.94
CA ARG A 215 11.72 -11.97 -4.31
C ARG A 215 12.81 -12.18 -3.28
N ARG A 216 14.06 -12.06 -3.71
CA ARG A 216 15.12 -11.65 -2.79
C ARG A 216 14.59 -10.42 -2.06
N LEU A 217 14.50 -10.51 -0.74
CA LEU A 217 14.41 -9.36 0.15
C LEU A 217 15.63 -8.48 -0.20
N MET A 218 15.48 -7.56 -1.16
CA MET A 218 16.28 -6.36 -1.14
C MET A 218 15.84 -5.68 0.15
N GLY A 219 16.59 -5.91 1.22
CA GLY A 219 16.31 -5.36 2.53
C GLY A 219 16.10 -3.86 2.40
N ASP A 220 15.11 -3.33 3.13
CA ASP A 220 14.70 -1.92 3.16
C ASP A 220 14.81 -1.25 1.79
N ASP A 221 13.78 -1.43 0.95
CA ASP A 221 13.49 -0.78 -0.34
C ASP A 221 14.44 0.37 -0.71
N LEU A 222 15.71 0.01 -0.96
CA LEU A 222 16.84 0.92 -0.87
C LEU A 222 16.72 2.01 -1.94
N VAL A 223 16.05 1.64 -3.04
CA VAL A 223 15.75 2.48 -4.19
C VAL A 223 14.57 3.43 -3.92
N ARG A 224 13.58 3.03 -3.12
CA ARG A 224 12.41 3.87 -2.82
C ARG A 224 12.76 5.01 -1.87
N ASP A 225 13.63 4.78 -0.90
CA ASP A 225 14.05 5.83 0.04
C ASP A 225 15.18 6.70 -0.53
N MET A 226 15.75 6.32 -1.68
CA MET A 226 16.76 7.10 -2.38
C MET A 226 16.16 8.09 -3.38
N VAL A 227 16.80 9.26 -3.46
CA VAL A 227 16.69 10.09 -4.66
C VAL A 227 17.64 9.49 -5.69
N LEU A 228 17.10 9.02 -6.80
CA LEU A 228 17.88 8.47 -7.89
C LEU A 228 17.95 9.50 -9.01
N ASP A 229 19.17 9.87 -9.38
CA ASP A 229 19.50 10.74 -10.50
C ASP A 229 20.64 10.05 -11.27
N VAL A 230 20.32 9.54 -12.46
CA VAL A 230 21.27 8.81 -13.30
C VAL A 230 21.25 9.43 -14.69
N GLY A 231 22.39 10.00 -15.09
CA GLY A 231 22.62 10.52 -16.43
C GLY A 231 23.53 9.62 -17.26
N LEU A 232 23.05 9.19 -18.42
CA LEU A 232 23.84 8.57 -19.48
C LEU A 232 24.04 9.59 -20.60
N HIS A 233 25.26 10.13 -20.69
CA HIS A 233 25.62 11.21 -21.62
C HIS A 233 26.21 10.72 -22.95
N GLY A 234 25.81 9.52 -23.39
CA GLY A 234 26.25 8.95 -24.66
C GLY A 234 26.46 7.44 -24.60
N VAL A 235 25.70 6.71 -25.42
CA VAL A 235 25.90 5.29 -25.70
C VAL A 235 25.89 5.09 -27.22
N GLY A 236 26.95 4.50 -27.75
CA GLY A 236 27.08 4.17 -29.16
C GLY A 236 27.34 2.68 -29.34
N ILE A 237 26.52 2.01 -30.14
CA ILE A 237 26.67 0.59 -30.49
C ILE A 237 26.73 0.50 -32.02
N THR A 238 27.86 0.05 -32.54
CA THR A 238 28.01 -0.22 -33.97
C THR A 238 28.06 -1.73 -34.17
N ILE A 239 27.12 -2.25 -34.94
CA ILE A 239 27.03 -3.65 -35.32
C ILE A 239 27.46 -3.75 -36.78
N VAL A 240 28.44 -4.62 -37.05
CA VAL A 240 28.99 -4.84 -38.39
C VAL A 240 28.87 -6.32 -38.71
N ASP A 241 28.21 -6.62 -39.83
CA ASP A 241 28.18 -7.92 -40.49
C ASP A 241 28.66 -7.78 -41.94
N ASP A 242 28.88 -8.89 -42.65
CA ASP A 242 29.40 -8.97 -44.01
C ASP A 242 28.58 -8.14 -45.03
N THR A 243 27.32 -7.82 -44.71
CA THR A 243 26.40 -7.07 -45.57
C THR A 243 25.75 -5.85 -44.92
N GLU A 244 25.80 -5.72 -43.59
CA GLU A 244 25.03 -4.71 -42.85
C GLU A 244 25.92 -3.97 -41.85
N VAL A 245 25.79 -2.64 -41.82
CA VAL A 245 26.40 -1.79 -40.80
C VAL A 245 25.27 -1.01 -40.16
N MET A 246 24.97 -1.31 -38.90
CA MET A 246 23.96 -0.60 -38.13
C MET A 246 24.63 0.18 -37.00
N ASN A 247 24.22 1.44 -36.81
CA ASN A 247 24.68 2.26 -35.70
C ASN A 247 23.51 2.67 -34.81
N VAL A 248 23.60 2.39 -33.52
CA VAL A 248 22.64 2.82 -32.51
C VAL A 248 23.32 3.84 -31.63
N THR A 249 22.81 5.08 -31.62
CA THR A 249 23.32 6.16 -30.79
C THR A 249 22.22 6.70 -29.89
N LEU A 250 22.48 6.73 -28.60
CA LEU A 250 21.65 7.34 -27.58
C LEU A 250 22.44 8.47 -26.92
N ASP A 251 21.84 9.64 -26.79
CA ASP A 251 22.42 10.78 -26.10
C ASP A 251 21.42 11.34 -25.08
N GLY A 252 21.94 11.69 -23.91
CA GLY A 252 21.20 12.30 -22.80
C GLY A 252 19.98 11.50 -22.34
N LEU A 253 20.16 10.25 -21.93
CA LEU A 253 19.14 9.55 -21.14
C LEU A 253 19.33 9.89 -19.66
N HIS A 254 18.34 10.56 -19.09
CA HIS A 254 18.31 10.95 -17.71
C HIS A 254 17.14 10.26 -17.01
N VAL A 255 17.44 9.59 -15.91
CA VAL A 255 16.45 8.84 -15.13
C VAL A 255 16.38 9.47 -13.75
N THR A 256 15.20 9.99 -13.40
CA THR A 256 14.98 10.58 -12.07
C THR A 256 13.89 9.84 -11.31
N SER A 257 14.14 9.59 -10.03
CA SER A 257 13.12 9.10 -9.09
C SER A 257 13.21 9.88 -7.78
N PRO A 258 12.15 10.60 -7.39
CA PRO A 258 12.09 11.27 -6.09
C PRO A 258 12.03 10.26 -4.94
N ALA A 259 12.66 10.60 -3.81
CA ALA A 259 12.55 9.78 -2.61
C ALA A 259 11.09 9.59 -2.18
N HIS A 260 10.79 8.39 -1.70
CA HIS A 260 9.47 7.89 -1.32
C HIS A 260 8.43 7.86 -2.45
N SER A 261 8.86 7.96 -3.70
CA SER A 261 8.01 7.89 -4.89
C SER A 261 8.20 6.56 -5.62
N ASN A 262 7.12 6.00 -6.17
CA ASN A 262 7.19 4.89 -7.13
C ASN A 262 7.17 5.40 -8.58
N ALA A 263 7.29 6.72 -8.77
CA ALA A 263 7.35 7.34 -10.09
C ALA A 263 8.81 7.49 -10.52
N VAL A 264 9.08 7.05 -11.74
CA VAL A 264 10.36 7.25 -12.42
C VAL A 264 10.09 8.06 -13.68
N THR A 265 10.82 9.16 -13.84
CA THR A 265 10.77 10.00 -15.04
C THR A 265 11.98 9.67 -15.89
N TYR A 266 11.74 9.45 -17.18
CA TYR A 266 12.78 9.22 -18.19
C TYR A 266 12.77 10.42 -19.14
N ASP A 267 13.86 11.17 -19.14
CA ASP A 267 14.10 12.24 -20.11
C ASP A 267 15.15 11.73 -21.09
N LEU A 268 14.78 11.60 -22.36
CA LEU A 268 15.67 11.17 -23.43
C LEU A 268 15.86 12.34 -24.39
N HIS A 269 17.10 12.79 -24.58
CA HIS A 269 17.39 13.89 -25.50
C HIS A 269 17.41 13.42 -26.96
N HIS A 270 18.14 12.34 -27.27
CA HIS A 270 18.30 11.85 -28.64
C HIS A 270 18.43 10.32 -28.70
N PHE A 271 17.74 9.70 -29.65
CA PHE A 271 17.91 8.30 -29.98
C PHE A 271 17.81 8.09 -31.48
N GLN A 272 18.85 7.49 -32.04
CA GLN A 272 18.99 7.27 -33.47
C GLN A 272 19.44 5.85 -33.74
N VAL A 273 18.80 5.24 -34.74
CA VAL A 273 19.22 3.99 -35.35
C VAL A 273 19.45 4.26 -36.82
N ASP A 274 20.70 4.13 -37.24
CA ASP A 274 21.14 4.41 -38.60
C ASP A 274 21.52 3.12 -39.33
N ASP A 275 21.04 3.00 -40.56
CA ASP A 275 21.46 1.98 -41.52
C ASP A 275 22.56 2.61 -42.39
N MET A 276 23.80 2.13 -42.20
CA MET A 276 25.00 2.64 -42.86
C MET A 276 25.38 1.81 -44.10
N THR A 277 24.44 1.04 -44.68
CA THR A 277 24.68 0.30 -45.92
C THR A 277 24.92 1.23 -47.13
N TYR A 278 25.43 0.69 -48.24
CA TYR A 278 25.78 1.49 -49.44
C TYR A 278 24.57 2.15 -50.13
N ARG A 279 23.33 1.74 -49.80
CA ARG A 279 22.07 2.32 -50.32
C ARG A 279 20.98 2.29 -49.24
N PRO A 280 21.09 3.13 -48.19
CA PRO A 280 20.10 3.14 -47.14
C PRO A 280 18.81 3.77 -47.69
N MET A 281 17.66 3.14 -47.41
CA MET A 281 16.38 3.68 -47.89
C MET A 281 15.95 4.89 -47.05
N PHE A 282 16.00 4.82 -45.71
CA PHE A 282 15.79 5.96 -44.79
C PHE A 282 16.35 5.64 -43.38
N PRO A 283 16.97 6.59 -42.65
CA PRO A 283 17.29 6.40 -41.23
C PRO A 283 16.02 6.44 -40.37
N VAL A 284 15.99 5.66 -39.28
CA VAL A 284 14.94 5.77 -38.26
C VAL A 284 15.41 6.72 -37.17
N LEU A 285 14.97 7.96 -37.26
CA LEU A 285 15.26 9.01 -36.29
C LEU A 285 14.08 9.14 -35.32
N ILE A 286 14.26 8.78 -34.05
CA ILE A 286 13.28 9.08 -33.00
C ILE A 286 13.77 10.34 -32.29
N CYS A 287 13.34 11.50 -32.79
CA CYS A 287 13.57 12.77 -32.14
C CYS A 287 12.36 13.11 -31.26
N PRO A 288 12.53 13.22 -29.93
CA PRO A 288 11.55 13.87 -29.08
C PRO A 288 11.22 15.26 -29.64
N ALA A 289 9.96 15.67 -29.50
CA ALA A 289 9.41 16.87 -30.14
C ALA A 289 10.18 18.18 -29.82
N ASP A 290 11.02 18.18 -28.78
CA ASP A 290 11.75 19.34 -28.27
C ASP A 290 13.29 19.20 -28.32
N SER A 291 13.82 18.22 -29.06
CA SER A 291 15.27 17.94 -29.18
C SER A 291 16.06 18.97 -30.03
N GLY A 292 15.41 20.03 -30.50
CA GLY A 292 16.04 21.13 -31.26
C GLY A 292 16.56 20.77 -32.66
N TYR A 293 16.68 19.48 -33.00
CA TYR A 293 17.27 19.02 -34.27
C TYR A 293 16.37 19.28 -35.50
N ASN A 294 15.09 19.62 -35.28
CA ASN A 294 14.10 19.92 -36.33
C ASN A 294 13.19 21.12 -36.00
N SER A 295 13.63 22.08 -35.17
CA SER A 295 12.83 23.25 -34.76
C SER A 295 12.66 24.33 -35.85
N ASN A 296 12.90 24.00 -37.12
CA ASN A 296 12.57 24.87 -38.27
C ASN A 296 11.07 24.88 -38.63
N LYS A 297 10.18 24.44 -37.75
CA LYS A 297 8.77 24.82 -37.84
C LYS A 297 8.62 26.24 -37.28
N LYS A 298 8.61 27.22 -38.20
CA LYS A 298 7.83 28.45 -37.96
C LYS A 298 6.40 28.04 -37.57
N GLU A 299 5.85 28.77 -36.60
CA GLU A 299 4.47 28.73 -36.08
C GLU A 299 3.44 27.99 -36.93
#